data_AF-A0A2G9TGZ4-F1
#
_entry.id   AF-A0A2G9TGZ4-F1
#
_cell.length_a   1.000
_cell.length_b   1.000
_cell.length_c   1.000
_cell.angle_alpha   90.00
_cell.angle_beta   90.00
_cell.angle_gamma   90.00
#
_symmetry.space_group_name_H-M   'P 1'
#
loop_
_entity.id
_entity.type
_entity.pdbx_description
1 polymer ?
#
loop_
_entity_poly.entity_id
_entity_poly.type
_entity_poly.pdbx_seq_one_letter_code
_entity_poly.pdbx_strand_id
1 'polypeptide(L)' 'LPTQASTLYANNISKLLLYMSDKDEFKMNLSDEVVRGATVLHKGQLMWPPPVTVNPSPVKPK' A
#
# COMPACT_ATOMS: atom_id res chain seq x y z
N LEU A 1 13.25 21.60 -4.34
CA LEU A 1 12.35 21.11 -5.42
C LEU A 1 10.99 20.66 -4.86
N PRO A 2 10.13 21.60 -4.41
CA PRO A 2 8.83 21.23 -3.85
C PRO A 2 7.87 20.66 -4.90
N THR A 3 7.82 21.27 -6.10
CA THR A 3 6.91 20.85 -7.18
C THR A 3 7.16 19.41 -7.63
N GLN A 4 8.41 18.98 -7.77
CA GLN A 4 8.71 17.59 -8.18
C GLN A 4 8.30 16.58 -7.11
N ALA A 5 8.57 16.87 -5.84
CA ALA A 5 8.17 16.01 -4.74
C ALA A 5 6.64 15.89 -4.66
N SER A 6 5.92 17.00 -4.79
CA SER A 6 4.44 17.01 -4.83
C SER A 6 3.90 16.19 -5.99
N THR A 7 4.43 16.35 -7.21
CA THR A 7 3.99 15.57 -8.37
C THR A 7 4.23 14.07 -8.19
N LEU A 8 5.42 13.68 -7.73
CA LEU A 8 5.74 12.26 -7.51
C LEU A 8 4.88 11.65 -6.39
N TYR A 9 4.63 12.39 -5.32
CA TYR A 9 3.78 11.93 -4.22
C TYR A 9 2.32 11.79 -4.66
N ALA A 10 1.78 12.79 -5.38
CA ALA A 10 0.43 12.72 -5.95
C ALA A 10 0.28 11.51 -6.89
N ASN A 11 1.28 11.25 -7.73
CA ASN A 11 1.28 10.06 -8.60
C ASN A 11 1.22 8.75 -7.81
N ASN A 12 1.95 8.65 -6.69
CA ASN A 12 1.91 7.46 -5.84
C ASN A 12 0.55 7.28 -5.15
N ILE A 13 -0.06 8.35 -4.64
CA ILE A 13 -1.41 8.31 -4.06
C ILE A 13 -2.43 7.84 -5.11
N SER A 14 -2.43 8.46 -6.31
CA SER A 14 -3.36 8.11 -7.37
C SER A 14 -3.25 6.64 -7.78
N LYS A 15 -2.02 6.12 -7.89
CA LYS A 15 -1.79 4.70 -8.20
C LYS A 15 -2.26 3.77 -7.09
N LEU A 16 -2.06 4.13 -5.82
CA LEU A 16 -2.56 3.34 -4.70
C LEU A 16 -4.09 3.28 -4.69
N LEU A 17 -4.76 4.42 -4.93
CA LEU A 17 -6.22 4.46 -5.02
C LEU A 17 -6.74 3.63 -6.20
N LEU A 18 -6.09 3.71 -7.36
CA LEU A 18 -6.43 2.89 -8.53
C LEU A 18 -6.22 1.39 -8.24
N TYR A 19 -5.15 1.04 -7.52
CA TYR A 19 -4.85 -0.33 -7.13
C TYR A 19 -5.89 -0.91 -6.16
N MET A 20 -6.43 -0.07 -5.29
CA MET A 20 -7.49 -0.43 -4.32
C MET A 20 -8.90 -0.37 -4.91
N SER A 21 -9.05 -0.01 -6.18
CA SER A 21 -10.34 0.11 -6.84
C SER A 21 -10.47 -0.92 -7.96
N ASP A 22 -11.65 -1.52 -8.07
CA ASP A 22 -12.07 -2.26 -9.25
C ASP A 22 -12.87 -1.31 -10.18
N LYS A 23 -13.43 -1.83 -11.28
CA LYS A 23 -14.14 -1.00 -12.28
C LYS A 23 -15.27 -0.16 -11.69
N ASP A 24 -15.97 -0.69 -10.68
CA ASP A 24 -17.22 -0.11 -10.19
C ASP A 24 -17.19 0.23 -8.70
N GLU A 25 -16.16 -0.19 -7.95
CA GLU A 25 -16.10 0.00 -6.50
C GLU A 25 -14.68 0.18 -5.96
N PHE A 26 -14.57 0.97 -4.89
CA PHE A 26 -13.39 1.03 -4.06
C PHE A 26 -13.43 -0.09 -3.01
N LYS A 27 -12.40 -0.92 -2.95
CA LYS A 27 -12.35 -2.12 -2.10
C LYS A 27 -11.09 -2.18 -1.25
N MET A 28 -11.27 -2.08 0.06
CA MET A 28 -10.19 -2.27 1.03
C MET A 28 -9.98 -3.77 1.31
N ASN A 29 -9.22 -4.44 0.44
CA ASN A 29 -8.87 -5.86 0.60
C ASN A 29 -7.73 -6.05 1.62
N LEU A 30 -8.06 -6.32 2.89
CA LEU A 30 -7.05 -6.53 3.95
C LEU A 30 -6.28 -7.85 3.85
N SER A 31 -6.63 -8.73 2.90
CA SER A 31 -5.83 -9.92 2.58
C SER A 31 -4.71 -9.62 1.59
N ASP A 32 -4.76 -8.47 0.90
CA ASP A 32 -3.68 -8.00 0.04
C ASP A 32 -2.53 -7.44 0.89
N GLU A 33 -1.29 -7.84 0.59
CA GLU A 33 -0.11 -7.46 1.38
C GLU A 33 0.13 -5.94 1.36
N VAL A 34 -0.04 -5.29 0.21
CA VAL A 34 0.23 -3.86 0.06
C VAL A 34 -0.83 -3.06 0.81
N VAL A 35 -2.12 -3.41 0.63
CA VAL A 35 -3.22 -2.77 1.35
C VAL A 35 -3.12 -3.01 2.86
N ARG A 36 -2.80 -4.24 3.28
CA ARG A 36 -2.62 -4.58 4.70
C ARG A 36 -1.42 -3.87 5.31
N GLY A 37 -0.33 -3.75 4.55
CA GLY A 37 0.90 -3.08 4.94
C GLY A 37 0.73 -1.56 5.10
N ALA A 38 -0.03 -0.94 4.19
CA ALA A 38 -0.33 0.49 4.22
C ALA A 38 -1.38 0.88 5.27
N THR A 39 -2.22 -0.06 5.72
CA THR A 39 -3.33 0.21 6.65
C THR A 39 -2.85 0.14 8.11
N VAL A 40 -2.87 1.29 8.79
CA VAL A 40 -2.53 1.40 10.22
C VAL A 40 -3.75 1.24 11.12
N LEU A 41 -4.92 1.74 10.69
CA LEU A 41 -6.16 1.75 11.46
C LEU A 41 -7.33 1.43 10.53
N HIS A 42 -8.23 0.56 10.95
CA HIS A 42 -9.45 0.25 10.20
C HIS A 42 -10.62 0.08 11.16
N LYS A 43 -11.70 0.84 10.95
CA LYS A 43 -12.93 0.79 11.78
C LYS A 43 -12.66 0.91 13.29
N GLY A 44 -11.73 1.79 13.67
CA GLY A 44 -11.35 2.01 15.08
C GLY A 44 -10.44 0.95 15.69
N GLN A 45 -10.08 -0.10 14.93
CA GLN A 45 -9.13 -1.12 15.36
C GLN A 45 -7.73 -0.81 14.83
N LEU A 46 -6.75 -0.69 15.73
CA LEU A 46 -5.34 -0.53 15.37
C LEU A 46 -4.84 -1.84 14.73
N MET A 47 -4.32 -1.72 13.51
CA MET A 47 -3.82 -2.82 12.70
C MET A 47 -2.31 -2.79 12.53
N TRP A 48 -1.63 -1.75 12.99
CA TRP A 48 -0.17 -1.72 13.05
C TRP A 48 0.34 -2.50 14.28
N PRO A 49 1.45 -3.25 14.19
CA PRO A 49 2.32 -3.42 13.03
C PRO A 49 1.72 -4.34 11.95
N PRO A 50 2.12 -4.18 10.68
CA PRO A 50 1.70 -5.11 9.64
C PRO A 50 2.21 -6.54 9.96
N PRO A 51 1.53 -7.59 9.48
CA PRO A 51 1.99 -8.96 9.67
C PRO A 51 3.37 -9.14 9.03
N VAL A 52 4.23 -9.95 9.64
CA VAL A 52 5.53 -10.27 9.06
C VAL A 52 5.27 -11.06 7.78
N THR A 53 5.54 -10.45 6.63
CA THR A 53 5.52 -11.18 5.36
C THR A 53 6.83 -11.94 5.24
N VAL A 54 6.76 -13.25 5.05
CA VAL A 54 7.92 -14.08 4.69
C VAL A 54 8.33 -13.69 3.28
N ASN A 55 9.09 -12.61 3.15
CA ASN A 55 9.50 -12.13 1.84
C ASN A 55 10.65 -13.03 1.33
N PRO A 56 10.52 -13.71 0.16
CA PRO A 56 11.66 -14.25 -0.55
C PRO A 56 12.43 -13.06 -1.11
N SER A 57 13.26 -12.43 -0.27
CA SER A 57 14.25 -11.49 -0.78
C SER A 57 15.01 -12.20 -1.91
N PRO A 58 15.18 -11.58 -3.10
CA PRO A 58 15.96 -12.21 -4.15
C PRO A 58 17.33 -12.55 -3.58
N VAL A 59 17.71 -13.83 -3.66
CA VAL A 59 19.04 -14.29 -3.24
C VAL A 59 20.03 -13.39 -3.96
N LYS A 60 20.81 -12.61 -3.19
CA LYS A 60 21.87 -11.78 -3.78
C LYS A 60 22.72 -12.71 -4.67
N PRO A 61 22.86 -12.44 -5.97
CA PRO A 61 23.75 -13.23 -6.80
C PRO A 61 25.16 -13.15 -6.19
N LYS A 62 25.79 -14.32 -6.05
CA LYS A 62 27.12 -14.49 -5.47
C LYS A 62 28.19 -13.90 -6.38
#